data_AF-A0A1G5QT34-F1
#
_entry.id   AF-A0A1G5QT34-F1
#
_cell.length_a   1.000
_cell.length_b   1.000
_cell.length_c   1.000
_cell.angle_alpha   90.00
_cell.angle_beta   90.00
_cell.angle_gamma   90.00
#
_symmetry.space_group_name_H-M   'P 1'
#
loop_
_entity.id
_entity.type
_entity.pdbx_description
1 polymer ?
#
loop_
_entity_poly.entity_id
_entity_poly.type
_entity_poly.pdbx_seq_one_letter_code
_entity_poly.pdbx_strand_id
1 'polypeptide(L)'
;MTPKLTPALLTSALLGLSAFPASAHDMKIVASFSILGDMVQEVVGDLAKVQTIVGPDADAHVYQPSVADARAVAEADIIFVNGLGFETWSDTLIAEAGTKASVNVATTGITPVLVEGETDPHAWNSLLNGVTYVQNITQVMISNMPDHAEELQTNADSYIAKLEALDAETRTALGQLPAGHRTVVTAHDAFGYLADAYDLTFLAPVGIDTEAEPSARDLAVLIDQLKSQGAAALFVENITSPALVSQIAEETGIKIGGRLFSDALSERGGPATSYLAMFQHNLDTLITALNKSHSGS
;
A
#
# COMPACT_ATOMS: atom_id res chain seq x y z
N MET A 1 -14.93 -48.41 79.14
CA MET A 1 -15.63 -47.41 78.31
C MET A 1 -14.62 -46.39 77.84
N THR A 2 -14.53 -46.19 76.52
CA THR A 2 -13.80 -45.17 75.75
C THR A 2 -14.14 -43.71 76.19
N PRO A 3 -13.43 -42.63 75.78
CA PRO A 3 -12.52 -42.45 74.60
C PRO A 3 -11.15 -41.77 74.92
N LYS A 4 -10.02 -42.12 74.28
CA LYS A 4 -9.42 -41.68 72.99
C LYS A 4 -9.40 -40.16 72.71
N LEU A 5 -8.19 -39.59 72.77
CA LEU A 5 -7.80 -38.27 72.24
C LEU A 5 -7.87 -38.25 70.70
N THR A 6 -8.28 -37.12 70.14
CA THR A 6 -8.06 -36.74 68.73
C THR A 6 -7.39 -35.35 68.69
N PRO A 7 -6.26 -35.18 67.97
CA PRO A 7 -5.71 -33.86 67.71
C PRO A 7 -6.50 -33.21 66.56
N ALA A 8 -6.91 -31.96 66.76
CA ALA A 8 -7.56 -31.15 65.72
C ALA A 8 -6.49 -30.64 64.74
N LEU A 9 -6.53 -31.16 63.51
CA LEU A 9 -5.77 -30.65 62.37
C LEU A 9 -6.50 -29.40 61.85
N LEU A 10 -5.88 -28.22 61.95
CA LEU A 10 -6.38 -27.00 61.31
C LEU A 10 -5.90 -27.00 59.85
N THR A 11 -6.77 -27.38 58.92
CA THR A 11 -6.53 -27.30 57.48
C THR A 11 -6.72 -25.85 57.03
N SER A 12 -5.63 -25.14 56.72
CA SER A 12 -5.70 -23.87 55.99
C SER A 12 -6.25 -24.13 54.59
N ALA A 13 -7.48 -23.73 54.33
CA ALA A 13 -8.06 -23.70 53.00
C ALA A 13 -7.39 -22.57 52.20
N LEU A 14 -6.46 -22.92 51.31
CA LEU A 14 -5.97 -22.03 50.28
C LEU A 14 -7.16 -21.78 49.32
N LEU A 15 -7.77 -20.60 49.39
CA LEU A 15 -8.67 -20.15 48.32
C LEU A 15 -7.83 -19.98 47.06
N GLY A 16 -7.88 -20.96 46.17
CA GLY A 16 -7.36 -20.82 44.81
C GLY A 16 -8.16 -19.72 44.11
N LEU A 17 -7.52 -18.57 43.91
CA LEU A 17 -8.04 -17.52 43.07
C LEU A 17 -7.98 -18.03 41.64
N SER A 18 -9.09 -18.60 41.15
CA SER A 18 -9.23 -18.96 39.74
C SER A 18 -9.19 -17.68 38.93
N ALA A 19 -8.02 -17.35 38.37
CA ALA A 19 -7.91 -16.33 37.34
C ALA A 19 -8.68 -16.85 36.12
N PHE A 20 -9.86 -16.28 35.88
CA PHE A 20 -10.51 -16.43 34.59
C PHE A 20 -9.60 -15.76 33.56
N PRO A 21 -9.29 -16.40 32.41
CA PRO A 21 -8.59 -15.71 31.34
C PRO A 21 -9.44 -14.49 30.98
N ALA A 22 -8.87 -13.30 31.09
CA ALA A 22 -9.47 -12.12 30.49
C ALA A 22 -9.71 -12.45 29.02
N SER A 23 -10.95 -12.28 28.55
CA SER A 23 -11.23 -12.40 27.12
C SER A 23 -10.35 -11.35 26.44
N ALA A 24 -9.38 -11.79 25.63
CA ALA A 24 -8.59 -10.88 24.82
C ALA A 24 -9.59 -10.10 23.96
N HIS A 25 -9.57 -8.77 24.06
CA HIS A 25 -10.34 -7.92 23.16
C HIS A 25 -9.67 -8.04 21.80
N ASP A 26 -10.38 -8.58 20.81
CA ASP A 26 -9.88 -8.69 19.45
C ASP A 26 -9.64 -7.27 18.92
N MET A 27 -8.37 -6.90 18.75
CA MET A 27 -7.96 -5.57 18.31
C MET A 27 -8.50 -5.28 16.91
N LYS A 28 -9.23 -4.17 16.78
CA LYS A 28 -9.81 -3.74 15.50
C LYS A 28 -8.88 -2.75 14.82
N ILE A 29 -8.31 -3.17 13.68
CA ILE A 29 -7.37 -2.37 12.91
C ILE A 29 -8.02 -1.97 11.58
N VAL A 30 -8.01 -0.68 11.28
CA VAL A 30 -8.48 -0.12 10.02
C VAL A 30 -7.31 0.45 9.24
N ALA A 31 -7.20 0.13 7.96
CA ALA A 31 -6.32 0.78 7.01
C ALA A 31 -7.14 1.52 5.96
N SER A 32 -6.66 2.67 5.51
CA SER A 32 -7.37 3.51 4.56
C SER A 32 -7.57 2.86 3.18
N PHE A 33 -6.60 2.09 2.68
CA PHE A 33 -6.67 1.47 1.35
C PHE A 33 -5.95 0.12 1.28
N SER A 34 -6.18 -0.62 0.19
CA SER A 34 -5.84 -2.04 0.08
C SER A 34 -4.35 -2.35 0.23
N ILE A 35 -3.47 -1.52 -0.34
CA ILE A 35 -2.01 -1.69 -0.23
C ILE A 35 -1.55 -1.54 1.23
N LEU A 36 -1.97 -0.46 1.90
CA LEU A 36 -1.64 -0.25 3.31
C LEU A 36 -2.25 -1.34 4.20
N GLY A 37 -3.47 -1.79 3.87
CA GLY A 37 -4.10 -2.93 4.54
C GLY A 37 -3.27 -4.20 4.49
N ASP A 38 -2.71 -4.53 3.32
CA ASP A 38 -1.82 -5.68 3.15
C ASP A 38 -0.51 -5.54 3.92
N MET A 39 0.14 -4.37 3.87
CA MET A 39 1.36 -4.11 4.65
C MET A 39 1.13 -4.28 6.15
N VAL A 40 0.00 -3.78 6.67
CA VAL A 40 -0.37 -3.99 8.07
C VAL A 40 -0.65 -5.46 8.36
N GLN A 41 -1.34 -6.15 7.45
CA GLN A 41 -1.67 -7.57 7.59
C GLN A 41 -0.43 -8.47 7.61
N GLU A 42 0.62 -8.15 6.84
CA GLU A 42 1.90 -8.86 6.84
C GLU A 42 2.65 -8.68 8.17
N VAL A 43 2.55 -7.52 8.82
CA VAL A 43 3.16 -7.29 10.14
C VAL A 43 2.40 -8.03 11.24
N VAL A 44 1.07 -7.91 11.29
CA VAL A 44 0.26 -8.48 12.39
C VAL A 44 0.03 -9.98 12.24
N GLY A 45 0.16 -10.54 11.04
CA GLY A 45 -0.04 -11.97 10.80
C GLY A 45 -1.40 -12.46 11.31
N ASP A 46 -1.41 -13.56 12.07
CA ASP A 46 -2.65 -14.13 12.62
C ASP A 46 -3.08 -13.49 13.96
N LEU A 47 -2.33 -12.52 14.48
CA LEU A 47 -2.63 -11.84 15.75
C LEU A 47 -3.84 -10.92 15.65
N ALA A 48 -4.10 -10.37 14.47
CA ALA A 48 -5.23 -9.49 14.21
C ALA A 48 -5.68 -9.59 12.74
N LYS A 49 -6.89 -9.11 12.46
CA LYS A 49 -7.40 -8.92 11.10
C LYS A 49 -7.50 -7.43 10.80
N VAL A 50 -7.07 -7.07 9.61
CA VAL A 50 -7.11 -5.69 9.12
C VAL A 50 -8.33 -5.51 8.25
N GLN A 51 -9.12 -4.48 8.54
CA GLN A 51 -10.20 -4.02 7.67
C GLN A 51 -9.70 -2.84 6.83
N THR A 52 -9.98 -2.87 5.53
CA THR A 52 -9.66 -1.77 4.63
C THR A 52 -10.90 -0.95 4.29
N ILE A 53 -10.77 0.38 4.19
CA ILE A 53 -11.84 1.28 3.71
C ILE A 53 -11.95 1.24 2.18
N VAL A 54 -10.88 1.62 1.46
CA VAL A 54 -10.83 1.55 -0.01
C VAL A 54 -10.29 0.21 -0.47
N GLY A 55 -11.18 -0.63 -1.00
CA GLY A 55 -10.88 -2.00 -1.39
C GLY A 55 -10.01 -2.17 -2.64
N PRO A 56 -9.78 -3.43 -3.07
CA PRO A 56 -9.08 -3.73 -4.31
C PRO A 56 -9.73 -3.08 -5.54
N ASP A 57 -8.91 -2.73 -6.52
CA ASP A 57 -9.29 -2.11 -7.81
C ASP A 57 -10.13 -0.82 -7.70
N ALA A 58 -10.18 -0.20 -6.51
CA ALA A 58 -10.90 1.05 -6.27
C ALA A 58 -9.95 2.24 -6.17
N ASP A 59 -10.37 3.36 -6.76
CA ASP A 59 -9.65 4.63 -6.68
C ASP A 59 -9.87 5.30 -5.32
N ALA A 60 -8.77 5.57 -4.60
CA ALA A 60 -8.80 6.16 -3.26
C ALA A 60 -8.88 7.71 -3.27
N HIS A 61 -8.46 8.36 -4.36
CA HIS A 61 -8.47 9.83 -4.46
C HIS A 61 -9.90 10.37 -4.51
N VAL A 62 -10.76 9.73 -5.31
CA VAL A 62 -12.16 10.14 -5.51
C VAL A 62 -13.16 9.38 -4.63
N TYR A 63 -12.65 8.64 -3.64
CA TYR A 63 -13.49 7.77 -2.81
C TYR A 63 -14.47 8.55 -1.93
N GLN A 64 -15.68 8.01 -1.80
CA GLN A 64 -16.73 8.56 -0.93
C GLN A 64 -17.03 7.56 0.20
N PRO A 65 -16.65 7.86 1.44
CA PRO A 65 -16.92 6.98 2.58
C PRO A 65 -18.40 6.66 2.77
N SER A 66 -18.66 5.39 3.03
CA SER A 66 -20.00 4.88 3.30
C SER A 66 -20.31 4.88 4.80
N VAL A 67 -21.58 4.61 5.14
CA VAL A 67 -22.01 4.39 6.53
C VAL A 67 -21.31 3.18 7.16
N ALA A 68 -20.93 2.17 6.36
CA ALA A 68 -20.20 1.01 6.86
C ALA A 68 -18.77 1.40 7.26
N ASP A 69 -18.14 2.29 6.49
CA ASP A 69 -16.79 2.80 6.78
C ASP A 69 -16.78 3.66 8.04
N ALA A 70 -17.78 4.54 8.20
CA ALA A 70 -17.93 5.32 9.43
C ALA A 70 -18.08 4.42 10.67
N ARG A 71 -18.79 3.29 10.55
CA ARG A 71 -18.88 2.30 11.64
C ARG A 71 -17.55 1.59 11.89
N ALA A 72 -16.86 1.17 10.84
CA ALA A 72 -15.56 0.53 10.97
C ALA A 72 -14.56 1.44 11.69
N VAL A 73 -14.51 2.72 11.30
CA VAL A 73 -13.67 3.74 11.94
C VAL A 73 -14.11 4.01 13.38
N ALA A 74 -15.41 4.14 13.66
CA ALA A 74 -15.93 4.36 15.00
C ALA A 74 -15.60 3.22 15.98
N GLU A 75 -15.51 1.99 15.47
CA GLU A 75 -15.20 0.79 16.26
C GLU A 75 -13.72 0.44 16.32
N ALA A 76 -12.86 1.11 15.53
CA ALA A 76 -11.44 0.82 15.46
C ALA A 76 -10.72 1.14 16.78
N ASP A 77 -9.68 0.36 17.06
CA ASP A 77 -8.69 0.66 18.11
C ASP A 77 -7.46 1.39 17.50
N ILE A 78 -7.12 1.05 16.25
CA ILE A 78 -6.00 1.61 15.50
C ILE A 78 -6.44 1.90 14.06
N ILE A 79 -6.07 3.07 13.56
CA ILE A 79 -6.29 3.49 12.17
C ILE A 79 -4.92 3.80 11.55
N PHE A 80 -4.66 3.25 10.38
CA PHE A 80 -3.53 3.59 9.53
C PHE A 80 -4.00 4.36 8.30
N VAL A 81 -3.35 5.49 8.04
CA VAL A 81 -3.51 6.30 6.82
C VAL A 81 -2.16 6.46 6.14
N ASN A 82 -2.15 6.69 4.83
CA ASN A 82 -0.93 6.95 4.07
C ASN A 82 -0.32 8.28 4.53
N GLY A 83 -1.14 9.32 4.61
CA GLY A 83 -0.68 10.71 4.72
C GLY A 83 -0.28 11.27 3.36
N LEU A 84 0.57 12.31 3.37
CA LEU A 84 1.00 13.05 2.16
C LEU A 84 -0.15 13.64 1.32
N GLY A 85 -1.35 13.74 1.88
CA GLY A 85 -2.54 14.25 1.18
C GLY A 85 -3.30 13.21 0.36
N PHE A 86 -2.93 11.92 0.42
CA PHE A 86 -3.57 10.86 -0.38
C PHE A 86 -5.07 10.73 -0.11
N GLU A 87 -5.45 10.52 1.16
CA GLU A 87 -6.85 10.30 1.53
C GLU A 87 -7.52 11.60 1.99
N THR A 88 -7.85 12.47 1.04
CA THR A 88 -8.47 13.80 1.30
C THR A 88 -9.78 13.72 2.12
N TRP A 89 -10.47 12.59 2.06
CA TRP A 89 -11.70 12.29 2.79
C TRP A 89 -11.49 11.76 4.23
N SER A 90 -10.29 11.28 4.57
CA SER A 90 -10.05 10.50 5.79
C SER A 90 -10.22 11.31 7.07
N ASP A 91 -9.73 12.55 7.11
CA ASP A 91 -9.86 13.44 8.26
C ASP A 91 -11.33 13.70 8.62
N THR A 92 -12.18 13.93 7.61
CA THR A 92 -13.62 14.15 7.81
C THR A 92 -14.28 12.88 8.34
N LEU A 93 -14.00 11.73 7.72
CA LEU A 93 -14.54 10.44 8.17
C LEU A 93 -14.18 10.14 9.64
N ILE A 94 -12.92 10.33 10.01
CA ILE A 94 -12.41 10.08 11.37
C ILE A 94 -13.06 11.02 12.37
N ALA A 95 -13.17 12.31 12.04
CA ALA A 95 -13.79 13.31 12.91
C ALA A 95 -15.28 13.03 13.14
N GLU A 96 -16.02 12.66 12.09
CA GLU A 96 -17.45 12.41 12.16
C GLU A 96 -17.81 11.05 12.78
N ALA A 97 -16.95 10.04 12.63
CA ALA A 97 -17.13 8.73 13.26
C ALA A 97 -17.07 8.78 14.80
N GLY A 98 -16.44 9.82 15.38
CA GLY A 98 -16.33 9.98 16.82
C GLY A 98 -15.49 8.88 17.50
N THR A 99 -14.55 8.32 16.75
CA THR A 99 -13.66 7.24 17.22
C THR A 99 -12.69 7.73 18.31
N LYS A 100 -12.18 6.77 19.09
CA LYS A 100 -11.07 6.97 20.04
C LYS A 100 -9.78 6.30 19.58
N ALA A 101 -9.78 5.71 18.39
CA ALA A 101 -8.63 5.05 17.82
C ALA A 101 -7.42 6.00 17.73
N SER A 102 -6.23 5.44 17.83
CA SER A 102 -5.02 6.16 17.39
C SER A 102 -4.99 6.22 15.86
N VAL A 103 -4.67 7.39 15.31
CA VAL A 103 -4.49 7.58 13.86
C VAL A 103 -2.99 7.67 13.58
N ASN A 104 -2.50 6.80 12.71
CA ASN A 104 -1.06 6.60 12.48
C ASN A 104 -0.74 6.78 11.00
N VAL A 105 0.20 7.68 10.71
CA VAL A 105 0.63 8.01 9.34
C VAL A 105 1.79 7.11 8.92
N ALA A 106 1.56 6.26 7.92
CA ALA A 106 2.53 5.24 7.49
C ALA A 106 3.77 5.82 6.80
N THR A 107 3.67 7.02 6.22
CA THR A 107 4.76 7.71 5.49
C THR A 107 5.71 8.50 6.39
N THR A 108 5.55 8.46 7.72
CA THR A 108 6.38 9.25 8.64
C THR A 108 7.87 8.98 8.39
N GLY A 109 8.64 10.05 8.14
CA GLY A 109 10.09 9.98 7.89
C GLY A 109 10.49 9.87 6.42
N ILE A 110 9.53 9.67 5.50
CA ILE A 110 9.79 9.71 4.06
C ILE A 110 9.91 11.17 3.60
N THR A 111 10.94 11.45 2.80
CA THR A 111 11.08 12.76 2.14
C THR A 111 10.15 12.80 0.93
N PRO A 112 9.18 13.72 0.88
CA PRO A 112 8.22 13.72 -0.21
C PRO A 112 8.84 14.20 -1.52
N VAL A 113 8.42 13.58 -2.62
CA VAL A 113 8.63 14.10 -3.99
C VAL A 113 7.59 15.19 -4.25
N LEU A 114 7.99 16.23 -4.98
CA LEU A 114 7.09 17.31 -5.39
C LEU A 114 6.85 17.28 -6.90
N VAL A 115 5.59 17.28 -7.31
CA VAL A 115 5.15 17.40 -8.70
C VAL A 115 4.43 18.73 -8.85
N GLU A 116 4.96 19.63 -9.68
CA GLU A 116 4.43 20.98 -9.89
C GLU A 116 4.20 21.82 -8.60
N GLY A 117 4.92 21.49 -7.53
CA GLY A 117 4.81 22.17 -6.22
C GLY A 117 3.85 21.49 -5.24
N GLU A 118 3.17 20.43 -5.67
CA GLU A 118 2.29 19.60 -4.85
C GLU A 118 3.02 18.35 -4.37
N THR A 119 2.59 17.80 -3.23
CA THR A 119 3.22 16.62 -2.63
C THR A 119 2.70 15.35 -3.29
N ASP A 120 3.59 14.55 -3.86
CA ASP A 120 3.25 13.25 -4.44
C ASP A 120 2.95 12.24 -3.30
N PRO A 121 1.69 11.74 -3.20
CA PRO A 121 1.29 10.82 -2.15
C PRO A 121 1.77 9.37 -2.35
N HIS A 122 2.23 9.00 -3.55
CA HIS A 122 2.44 7.61 -3.97
C HIS A 122 3.77 7.01 -3.50
N ALA A 123 4.16 7.33 -2.26
CA ALA A 123 5.46 6.93 -1.71
C ALA A 123 5.65 5.42 -1.64
N TRP A 124 4.58 4.62 -1.59
CA TRP A 124 4.65 3.16 -1.65
C TRP A 124 5.20 2.63 -2.97
N ASN A 125 5.25 3.41 -4.05
CA ASN A 125 5.86 3.04 -5.33
C ASN A 125 7.40 3.03 -5.30
N SER A 126 8.02 3.02 -4.11
CA SER A 126 9.43 2.66 -3.89
C SER A 126 9.50 1.53 -2.86
N LEU A 127 10.20 0.44 -3.16
CA LEU A 127 10.33 -0.69 -2.23
C LEU A 127 11.05 -0.29 -0.93
N LEU A 128 12.02 0.63 -1.00
CA LEU A 128 12.71 1.15 0.19
C LEU A 128 11.81 2.07 1.02
N ASN A 129 10.89 2.79 0.38
CA ASN A 129 9.83 3.46 1.11
C ASN A 129 8.89 2.43 1.75
N GLY A 130 8.53 1.35 1.04
CA GLY A 130 7.78 0.23 1.59
C GLY A 130 8.39 -0.35 2.88
N VAL A 131 9.73 -0.46 2.94
CA VAL A 131 10.43 -0.81 4.20
C VAL A 131 10.13 0.19 5.32
N THR A 132 10.13 1.48 5.03
CA THR A 132 9.79 2.53 6.00
C THR A 132 8.34 2.43 6.47
N TYR A 133 7.38 2.15 5.57
CA TYR A 133 5.99 1.90 5.94
C TYR A 133 5.89 0.74 6.93
N VAL A 134 6.54 -0.40 6.62
CA VAL A 134 6.52 -1.60 7.46
C VAL A 134 7.14 -1.34 8.83
N GLN A 135 8.25 -0.59 8.89
CA GLN A 135 8.88 -0.20 10.16
C GLN A 135 7.96 0.67 11.02
N ASN A 136 7.31 1.67 10.42
CA ASN A 136 6.36 2.55 11.11
C ASN A 136 5.16 1.77 11.66
N ILE A 137 4.58 0.90 10.83
CA ILE A 137 3.49 0.00 11.23
C ILE A 137 3.94 -0.88 12.40
N THR A 138 5.12 -1.51 12.30
CA THR A 138 5.66 -2.40 13.33
C THR A 138 5.81 -1.69 14.67
N GLN A 139 6.35 -0.47 14.67
CA GLN A 139 6.51 0.31 15.89
C GLN A 139 5.17 0.64 16.57
N VAL A 140 4.14 0.98 15.78
CA VAL A 140 2.79 1.20 16.28
C VAL A 140 2.23 -0.09 16.86
N MET A 141 2.36 -1.22 16.16
CA MET A 141 1.82 -2.50 16.61
C MET A 141 2.51 -3.02 17.86
N ILE A 142 3.85 -2.92 17.97
CA ILE A 142 4.59 -3.30 19.18
C ILE A 142 4.16 -2.47 20.39
N SER A 143 3.89 -1.18 20.19
CA SER A 143 3.45 -0.30 21.27
C SER A 143 2.04 -0.66 21.78
N ASN A 144 1.19 -1.23 20.93
CA ASN A 144 -0.18 -1.63 21.27
C ASN A 144 -0.31 -3.11 21.65
N MET A 145 0.62 -3.97 21.24
CA MET A 145 0.64 -5.41 21.50
C MET A 145 2.02 -5.86 22.03
N PRO A 146 2.49 -5.32 23.18
CA PRO A 146 3.85 -5.56 23.68
C PRO A 146 4.13 -7.03 23.99
N ASP A 147 3.12 -7.81 24.36
CA ASP A 147 3.24 -9.25 24.61
C ASP A 147 3.56 -10.04 23.33
N HIS A 148 3.33 -9.46 22.15
CA HIS A 148 3.60 -10.05 20.84
C HIS A 148 4.77 -9.37 20.10
N ALA A 149 5.59 -8.56 20.79
CA ALA A 149 6.59 -7.74 20.14
C ALA A 149 7.62 -8.53 19.32
N GLU A 150 8.05 -9.70 19.80
CA GLU A 150 9.01 -10.56 19.10
C GLU A 150 8.41 -11.14 17.80
N GLU A 151 7.14 -11.55 17.84
CA GLU A 151 6.43 -12.09 16.67
C GLU A 151 6.19 -11.01 15.61
N LEU A 152 5.73 -9.83 16.03
CA LEU A 152 5.56 -8.66 15.15
C LEU A 152 6.87 -8.24 14.48
N GLN A 153 7.97 -8.19 15.24
CA GLN A 153 9.28 -7.87 14.70
C GLN A 153 9.76 -8.95 13.71
N THR A 154 9.54 -10.22 14.02
CA THR A 154 9.93 -11.34 13.15
C THR A 154 9.17 -11.30 11.82
N ASN A 155 7.86 -11.02 11.86
CA ASN A 155 7.04 -10.86 10.66
C ASN A 155 7.52 -9.68 9.81
N ALA A 156 7.77 -8.54 10.45
CA ALA A 156 8.29 -7.35 9.79
C ALA A 156 9.65 -7.59 9.13
N ASP A 157 10.61 -8.20 9.84
CA ASP A 157 11.95 -8.49 9.32
C ASP A 157 11.88 -9.44 8.12
N SER A 158 11.03 -10.47 8.19
CA SER A 158 10.79 -11.40 7.08
C SER A 158 10.21 -10.70 5.86
N TYR A 159 9.26 -9.78 6.06
CA TYR A 159 8.65 -9.03 4.97
C TYR A 159 9.61 -8.00 4.35
N ILE A 160 10.32 -7.24 5.19
CA ILE A 160 11.36 -6.27 4.77
C ILE A 160 12.42 -6.97 3.91
N ALA A 161 12.89 -8.15 4.32
CA ALA A 161 13.88 -8.90 3.55
C ALA A 161 13.39 -9.25 2.13
N LYS A 162 12.09 -9.50 1.94
CA LYS A 162 11.50 -9.74 0.61
C LYS A 162 11.47 -8.45 -0.22
N LEU A 163 11.13 -7.31 0.39
CA LEU A 163 11.13 -6.00 -0.29
C LEU A 163 12.54 -5.60 -0.73
N GLU A 164 13.54 -5.76 0.14
CA GLU A 164 14.94 -5.47 -0.16
C GLU A 164 15.51 -6.40 -1.24
N ALA A 165 15.15 -7.70 -1.20
CA ALA A 165 15.54 -8.64 -2.24
C ALA A 165 14.97 -8.24 -3.60
N LEU A 166 13.68 -7.90 -3.65
CA LEU A 166 13.04 -7.46 -4.89
C LEU A 166 13.64 -6.14 -5.40
N ASP A 167 13.96 -5.17 -4.54
CA ASP A 167 14.65 -3.93 -4.93
C ASP A 167 16.01 -4.23 -5.57
N ALA A 168 16.82 -5.08 -4.95
CA ALA A 168 18.14 -5.46 -5.46
C ALA A 168 18.07 -6.21 -6.80
N GLU A 169 17.13 -7.14 -6.94
CA GLU A 169 16.88 -7.87 -8.19
C GLU A 169 16.44 -6.90 -9.30
N THR A 170 15.57 -5.97 -8.98
CA THR A 170 15.04 -4.97 -9.92
C THR A 170 16.10 -4.01 -10.42
N ARG A 171 16.93 -3.48 -9.51
CA ARG A 171 18.08 -2.64 -9.88
C ARG A 171 19.03 -3.38 -10.82
N THR A 172 19.26 -4.66 -10.56
CA THR A 172 20.10 -5.50 -11.42
C THR A 172 19.49 -5.69 -12.81
N ALA A 173 18.18 -5.99 -12.88
CA ALA A 173 17.49 -6.20 -14.15
C ALA A 173 17.41 -4.92 -14.99
N LEU A 174 17.00 -3.80 -14.39
CA LEU A 174 16.90 -2.52 -15.11
C LEU A 174 18.27 -1.92 -15.46
N GLY A 175 19.31 -2.19 -14.65
CA GLY A 175 20.68 -1.81 -14.95
C GLY A 175 21.26 -2.44 -16.22
N GLN A 176 20.65 -3.52 -16.74
CA GLN A 176 21.03 -4.15 -18.00
C GLN A 176 20.40 -3.46 -19.23
N LEU A 177 19.38 -2.62 -19.03
CA LEU A 177 18.71 -1.90 -20.11
C LEU A 177 19.49 -0.63 -20.48
N PRO A 178 19.59 -0.29 -21.79
CA PRO A 178 20.16 0.99 -22.22
C PRO A 178 19.43 2.19 -21.62
N ALA A 179 20.18 3.21 -21.20
CA ALA A 179 19.61 4.42 -20.57
C ALA A 179 18.60 5.17 -21.48
N GLY A 180 18.75 5.07 -22.81
CA GLY A 180 17.89 5.78 -23.77
C GLY A 180 16.49 5.19 -23.98
N HIS A 181 16.15 4.05 -23.37
CA HIS A 181 14.88 3.34 -23.59
C HIS A 181 14.14 3.10 -22.28
N ARG A 182 13.95 4.15 -21.47
CA ARG A 182 13.37 4.05 -20.12
C ARG A 182 12.16 4.94 -19.89
N THR A 183 11.61 5.52 -20.96
CA THR A 183 10.37 6.30 -20.91
C THR A 183 9.16 5.42 -21.15
N VAL A 184 8.18 5.48 -20.26
CA VAL A 184 6.89 4.80 -20.34
C VAL A 184 5.76 5.77 -20.04
N VAL A 185 4.53 5.39 -20.37
CA VAL A 185 3.34 6.23 -20.14
C VAL A 185 2.30 5.47 -19.33
N THR A 186 1.71 6.12 -18.33
CA THR A 186 0.63 5.60 -17.49
C THR A 186 -0.62 6.48 -17.59
N ALA A 187 -1.69 6.16 -16.85
CA ALA A 187 -2.94 6.92 -16.88
C ALA A 187 -2.84 8.19 -16.02
N HIS A 188 -2.27 8.10 -14.82
CA HIS A 188 -1.98 9.25 -13.94
C HIS A 188 -0.54 9.21 -13.40
N ASP A 189 -0.12 10.33 -12.80
CA ASP A 189 1.25 10.53 -12.32
C ASP A 189 1.46 9.88 -10.94
N ALA A 190 1.43 8.54 -10.91
CA ALA A 190 1.47 7.74 -9.68
C ALA A 190 2.85 7.13 -9.37
N PHE A 191 3.78 7.17 -10.32
CA PHE A 191 4.97 6.33 -10.31
C PHE A 191 6.28 7.12 -10.12
N GLY A 192 6.21 8.38 -9.66
CA GLY A 192 7.39 9.24 -9.44
C GLY A 192 8.46 8.58 -8.56
N TYR A 193 8.08 8.01 -7.42
CA TYR A 193 9.01 7.28 -6.54
C TYR A 193 9.62 6.03 -7.20
N LEU A 194 8.89 5.36 -8.08
CA LEU A 194 9.41 4.21 -8.84
C LEU A 194 10.40 4.68 -9.90
N ALA A 195 10.07 5.78 -10.59
CA ALA A 195 10.90 6.44 -11.57
C ALA A 195 12.26 6.81 -10.97
N ASP A 196 12.26 7.47 -9.81
CA ASP A 196 13.46 7.86 -9.08
C ASP A 196 14.26 6.65 -8.59
N ALA A 197 13.58 5.64 -8.04
CA ALA A 197 14.24 4.45 -7.51
C ALA A 197 15.00 3.68 -8.59
N TYR A 198 14.49 3.64 -9.82
CA TYR A 198 14.98 2.75 -10.86
C TYR A 198 15.41 3.43 -12.18
N ASP A 199 15.58 4.75 -12.17
CA ASP A 199 16.04 5.52 -13.33
C ASP A 199 15.15 5.26 -14.56
N LEU A 200 13.84 5.41 -14.35
CA LEU A 200 12.81 5.39 -15.38
C LEU A 200 12.23 6.80 -15.56
N THR A 201 11.51 7.02 -16.66
CA THR A 201 10.71 8.22 -16.87
C THR A 201 9.27 7.82 -17.10
N PHE A 202 8.37 8.30 -16.25
CA PHE A 202 6.94 8.15 -16.45
C PHE A 202 6.39 9.46 -17.01
N LEU A 203 5.54 9.35 -18.02
CA LEU A 203 4.70 10.43 -18.49
C LEU A 203 3.25 10.04 -18.22
N ALA A 204 2.42 11.00 -17.85
CA ALA A 204 1.00 10.78 -17.65
C ALA A 204 0.21 11.96 -18.20
N PRO A 205 -1.00 11.72 -18.74
CA PRO A 205 -1.91 12.79 -19.11
C PRO A 205 -2.59 13.42 -17.88
N VAL A 206 -2.86 12.63 -16.83
CA VAL A 206 -3.47 13.07 -15.56
C VAL A 206 -2.37 13.32 -14.53
N GLY A 207 -2.59 14.28 -13.63
CA GLY A 207 -1.67 14.64 -12.55
C GLY A 207 -1.59 13.60 -11.43
N ILE A 208 -1.14 14.02 -10.25
CA ILE A 208 -0.96 13.14 -9.09
C ILE A 208 -2.29 12.73 -8.42
N ASP A 209 -3.35 13.52 -8.57
CA ASP A 209 -4.71 13.09 -8.21
C ASP A 209 -5.53 12.81 -9.47
N THR A 210 -6.52 11.93 -9.33
CA THR A 210 -7.43 11.53 -10.41
C THR A 210 -8.76 12.29 -10.37
N GLU A 211 -8.91 13.29 -9.48
CA GLU A 211 -10.15 14.07 -9.37
C GLU A 211 -10.34 14.94 -10.62
N ALA A 212 -9.25 15.49 -11.14
CA ALA A 212 -9.27 16.32 -12.34
C ALA A 212 -8.99 15.52 -13.62
N GLU A 213 -9.92 15.63 -14.58
CA GLU A 213 -9.68 15.17 -15.95
C GLU A 213 -8.63 16.06 -16.65
N PRO A 214 -7.80 15.49 -17.54
CA PRO A 214 -6.75 16.25 -18.20
C PRO A 214 -7.35 17.15 -19.27
N SER A 215 -6.77 18.34 -19.44
CA SER A 215 -7.25 19.24 -20.48
C SER A 215 -6.93 18.69 -21.87
N ALA A 216 -7.78 18.96 -22.86
CA ALA A 216 -7.54 18.56 -24.25
C ALA A 216 -6.21 19.14 -24.80
N ARG A 217 -5.75 20.27 -24.24
CA ARG A 217 -4.47 20.87 -24.59
C ARG A 217 -3.31 20.04 -24.06
N ASP A 218 -3.36 19.65 -22.79
CA ASP A 218 -2.26 18.91 -22.15
C ASP A 218 -2.13 17.52 -22.77
N LEU A 219 -3.26 16.88 -23.08
CA LEU A 219 -3.29 15.64 -23.85
C LEU A 219 -2.64 15.79 -25.23
N ALA A 220 -2.95 16.86 -25.96
CA ALA A 220 -2.34 17.13 -27.28
C ALA A 220 -0.83 17.37 -27.18
N VAL A 221 -0.38 18.09 -26.14
CA VAL A 221 1.05 18.33 -25.87
C VAL A 221 1.76 17.00 -25.60
N LEU A 222 1.18 16.12 -24.78
CA LEU A 222 1.73 14.80 -24.51
C LEU A 222 1.82 13.95 -25.78
N ILE A 223 0.77 13.94 -26.60
CA ILE A 223 0.75 13.17 -27.86
C ILE A 223 1.82 13.67 -28.83
N ASP A 224 2.00 14.98 -28.97
CA ASP A 224 3.04 15.57 -29.82
C ASP A 224 4.45 15.24 -29.28
N GLN A 225 4.64 15.27 -27.95
CA GLN A 225 5.87 14.82 -27.32
C GLN A 225 6.16 13.35 -27.65
N LEU A 226 5.18 12.46 -27.49
CA LEU A 226 5.32 11.03 -27.76
C LEU A 226 5.59 10.72 -29.24
N LYS A 227 5.00 11.49 -30.17
CA LYS A 227 5.30 11.36 -31.61
C LYS A 227 6.73 11.77 -31.95
N SER A 228 7.30 12.72 -31.22
CA SER A 228 8.64 13.26 -31.50
C SER A 228 9.76 12.49 -30.79
N GLN A 229 9.53 12.06 -29.55
CA GLN A 229 10.54 11.44 -28.68
C GLN A 229 10.35 9.92 -28.55
N GLY A 230 9.13 9.43 -28.78
CA GLY A 230 8.76 8.05 -28.52
C GLY A 230 8.59 7.74 -27.03
N ALA A 231 8.08 6.54 -26.75
CA ALA A 231 8.16 5.88 -25.47
C ALA A 231 8.24 4.37 -25.70
N ALA A 232 8.76 3.62 -24.73
CA ALA A 232 8.90 2.18 -24.84
C ALA A 232 7.54 1.48 -24.89
N ALA A 233 6.59 1.91 -24.05
CA ALA A 233 5.23 1.38 -24.00
C ALA A 233 4.29 2.31 -23.23
N LEU A 234 2.99 2.09 -23.45
CA LEU A 234 1.90 2.67 -22.66
C LEU A 234 1.36 1.60 -21.70
N PHE A 235 0.81 2.00 -20.56
CA PHE A 235 0.22 1.09 -19.58
C PHE A 235 -1.14 1.61 -19.12
N VAL A 236 -2.10 0.71 -19.02
CA VAL A 236 -3.38 1.00 -18.36
C VAL A 236 -3.24 0.72 -16.86
N GLU A 237 -4.11 1.30 -16.05
CA GLU A 237 -4.06 1.15 -14.60
C GLU A 237 -5.34 0.50 -14.07
N ASN A 238 -5.25 -0.19 -12.93
CA ASN A 238 -6.37 -0.96 -12.39
C ASN A 238 -7.51 -0.09 -11.85
N ILE A 239 -7.23 1.12 -11.36
CA ILE A 239 -8.22 2.02 -10.76
C ILE A 239 -8.92 2.96 -11.76
N THR A 240 -8.41 3.08 -12.98
CA THR A 240 -8.94 4.01 -14.00
C THR A 240 -9.42 3.31 -15.28
N SER A 241 -10.23 4.04 -16.07
CA SER A 241 -10.69 3.57 -17.37
C SER A 241 -9.52 3.49 -18.37
N PRO A 242 -9.40 2.42 -19.18
CA PRO A 242 -8.33 2.31 -20.17
C PRO A 242 -8.50 3.23 -21.38
N ALA A 243 -9.61 3.99 -21.46
CA ALA A 243 -10.00 4.75 -22.65
C ALA A 243 -8.95 5.79 -23.07
N LEU A 244 -8.42 6.55 -22.11
CA LEU A 244 -7.46 7.62 -22.38
C LEU A 244 -6.13 7.06 -22.91
N VAL A 245 -5.60 6.02 -22.26
CA VAL A 245 -4.39 5.31 -22.71
C VAL A 245 -4.60 4.67 -24.08
N SER A 246 -5.79 4.14 -24.34
CA SER A 246 -6.15 3.56 -25.65
C SER A 246 -6.17 4.62 -26.75
N GLN A 247 -6.72 5.81 -26.45
CA GLN A 247 -6.67 6.94 -27.37
C GLN A 247 -5.23 7.35 -27.69
N ILE A 248 -4.37 7.49 -26.67
CA ILE A 248 -2.95 7.81 -26.87
C ILE A 248 -2.27 6.74 -27.74
N ALA A 249 -2.59 5.46 -27.52
CA ALA A 249 -2.08 4.35 -28.32
C ALA A 249 -2.47 4.46 -29.80
N GLU A 250 -3.73 4.80 -30.08
CA GLU A 250 -4.24 4.98 -31.44
C GLU A 250 -3.59 6.18 -32.15
N GLU A 251 -3.39 7.29 -31.43
CA GLU A 251 -2.84 8.51 -32.02
C GLU A 251 -1.32 8.50 -32.20
N THR A 252 -0.60 7.76 -31.35
CA THR A 252 0.89 7.69 -31.38
C THR A 252 1.42 6.42 -32.05
N GLY A 253 0.62 5.35 -32.10
CA GLY A 253 1.03 4.03 -32.55
C GLY A 253 1.84 3.22 -31.52
N ILE A 254 2.12 3.78 -30.34
CA ILE A 254 2.85 3.11 -29.25
C ILE A 254 1.97 1.99 -28.68
N LYS A 255 2.59 0.86 -28.34
CA LYS A 255 1.86 -0.33 -27.86
C LYS A 255 1.55 -0.24 -26.38
N ILE A 256 0.38 -0.73 -26.01
CA ILE A 256 0.03 -0.99 -24.61
C ILE A 256 0.81 -2.23 -24.15
N GLY A 257 1.71 -2.04 -23.19
CA GLY A 257 2.60 -3.05 -22.64
C GLY A 257 1.94 -3.95 -21.58
N GLY A 258 0.81 -3.52 -21.01
CA GLY A 258 0.07 -4.28 -20.02
C GLY A 258 -0.74 -3.38 -19.09
N ARG A 259 -1.13 -3.95 -17.95
CA ARG A 259 -1.77 -3.25 -16.84
C ARG A 259 -0.82 -3.16 -15.67
N LEU A 260 -0.70 -1.96 -15.11
CA LEU A 260 -0.02 -1.70 -13.84
C LEU A 260 -1.06 -1.49 -12.74
N PHE A 261 -0.62 -1.72 -11.50
CA PHE A 261 -1.39 -1.49 -10.29
C PHE A 261 -0.77 -0.31 -9.55
N SER A 262 -1.47 0.81 -9.50
CA SER A 262 -0.98 2.06 -8.92
C SER A 262 -1.43 2.20 -7.47
N ASP A 263 -2.75 2.37 -7.29
CA ASP A 263 -3.32 2.86 -6.03
C ASP A 263 -4.12 1.78 -5.29
N ALA A 264 -4.27 0.59 -5.88
CA ALA A 264 -4.98 -0.52 -5.25
C ALA A 264 -4.41 -1.87 -5.65
N LEU A 265 -4.54 -2.84 -4.76
CA LEU A 265 -4.33 -4.26 -5.04
C LEU A 265 -5.40 -4.79 -6.00
N SER A 266 -5.15 -5.93 -6.63
CA SER A 266 -6.16 -6.64 -7.41
C SER A 266 -7.15 -7.38 -6.52
N GLU A 267 -8.37 -7.56 -7.00
CA GLU A 267 -9.29 -8.55 -6.43
C GLU A 267 -8.68 -9.95 -6.32
N ARG A 268 -9.25 -10.78 -5.44
CA ARG A 268 -8.82 -12.17 -5.27
C ARG A 268 -8.88 -12.93 -6.60
N GLY A 269 -7.76 -13.53 -6.99
CA GLY A 269 -7.61 -14.24 -8.27
C GLY A 269 -6.92 -13.42 -9.35
N GLY A 270 -6.68 -12.13 -9.10
CA GLY A 270 -5.78 -11.30 -9.89
C GLY A 270 -4.30 -11.54 -9.56
N PRO A 271 -3.38 -10.87 -10.30
CA PRO A 271 -1.94 -11.07 -10.16
C PRO A 271 -1.31 -10.26 -9.00
N ALA A 272 -2.04 -9.30 -8.42
CA ALA A 272 -1.52 -8.26 -7.54
C ALA A 272 -2.26 -8.25 -6.20
N THR A 273 -2.46 -9.42 -5.59
CA THR A 273 -3.29 -9.58 -4.38
C THR A 273 -2.61 -9.20 -3.07
N SER A 274 -1.34 -8.81 -3.11
CA SER A 274 -0.56 -8.27 -1.98
C SER A 274 0.39 -7.20 -2.51
N TYR A 275 0.90 -6.32 -1.65
CA TYR A 275 1.82 -5.25 -2.07
C TYR A 275 3.07 -5.82 -2.75
N LEU A 276 3.66 -6.89 -2.20
CA LEU A 276 4.81 -7.55 -2.82
C LEU A 276 4.46 -8.13 -4.20
N ALA A 277 3.31 -8.81 -4.34
CA ALA A 277 2.87 -9.39 -5.61
C ALA A 277 2.53 -8.30 -6.65
N MET A 278 1.90 -7.22 -6.20
CA MET A 278 1.62 -6.03 -7.01
C MET A 278 2.90 -5.41 -7.55
N PHE A 279 3.88 -5.18 -6.69
CA PHE A 279 5.14 -4.58 -7.09
C PHE A 279 5.89 -5.50 -8.06
N GLN A 280 5.97 -6.81 -7.77
CA GLN A 280 6.57 -7.79 -8.68
C GLN A 280 5.89 -7.77 -10.06
N HIS A 281 4.56 -7.82 -10.10
CA HIS A 281 3.79 -7.79 -11.35
C HIS A 281 4.08 -6.52 -12.16
N ASN A 282 4.10 -5.36 -11.50
CA ASN A 282 4.41 -4.09 -12.16
C ASN A 282 5.81 -4.10 -12.77
N LEU A 283 6.81 -4.55 -12.02
CA LEU A 283 8.20 -4.60 -12.47
C LEU A 283 8.39 -5.58 -13.63
N ASP A 284 7.82 -6.78 -13.54
CA ASP A 284 7.87 -7.78 -14.62
C ASP A 284 7.23 -7.25 -15.90
N THR A 285 6.10 -6.56 -15.75
CA THR A 285 5.35 -5.95 -16.85
C THR A 285 6.14 -4.81 -17.51
N LEU A 286 6.75 -3.93 -16.70
CA LEU A 286 7.63 -2.86 -17.16
C LEU A 286 8.86 -3.44 -17.89
N ILE A 287 9.63 -4.31 -17.24
CA ILE A 287 10.86 -4.90 -17.78
C ILE A 287 10.57 -5.65 -19.10
N THR A 288 9.46 -6.38 -19.18
CA THR A 288 9.05 -7.08 -20.40
C THR A 288 8.80 -6.09 -21.55
N ALA A 289 8.10 -4.99 -21.28
CA ALA A 289 7.80 -3.99 -22.30
C ALA A 289 9.06 -3.24 -22.75
N LEU A 290 9.91 -2.83 -21.80
CA LEU A 290 11.18 -2.15 -22.09
C LEU A 290 12.09 -3.02 -22.97
N ASN A 291 12.25 -4.31 -22.63
CA ASN A 291 13.03 -5.26 -23.44
C ASN A 291 12.48 -5.45 -24.86
N LYS A 292 11.15 -5.58 -25.01
CA LYS A 292 10.52 -5.73 -26.33
C LYS A 292 10.77 -4.50 -27.20
N SER A 293 10.62 -3.31 -26.62
CA SER A 293 10.87 -2.04 -27.33
C SER A 293 12.31 -1.95 -27.82
N HIS A 294 13.28 -2.41 -27.01
CA HIS A 294 14.69 -2.44 -27.39
C HIS A 294 15.00 -3.44 -28.50
N SER A 295 14.36 -4.61 -28.51
CA SER A 295 14.57 -5.63 -29.54
C SER A 295 13.94 -5.31 -30.90
N GLY A 296 13.00 -4.36 -30.94
CA GLY A 296 12.24 -3.97 -32.13
C GLY A 296 12.70 -2.66 -32.80
N SER A 297 13.63 -1.93 -32.18
CA SER A 297 14.30 -0.73 -32.72
C SER A 297 15.60 -1.08 -33.42
#